data_AF-A0A7X3QZZ1-F1
#
_entry.id   AF-A0A7X3QZZ1-F1
#
_cell.length_a   1.000
_cell.length_b   1.000
_cell.length_c   1.000
_cell.angle_alpha   90.00
_cell.angle_beta   90.00
_cell.angle_gamma   90.00
#
_symmetry.space_group_name_H-M   'P 1'
#
loop_
_entity.id
_entity.type
_entity.pdbx_description
1 polymer ?
#
loop_
_entity_poly.entity_id
_entity_poly.type
_entity_poly.pdbx_seq_one_letter_code
_entity_poly.pdbx_strand_id
1 'polypeptide(L)'
;MAEAQEVAGYVSPYPYVQRLQDRMDEILDRQIPNSGRFCGFCYARLARDTERCPYCGTETSDFPTVDRVPREALIIYREKKRTEERWVYGGAMLGLLFAAGVFVALVVYGTDLVGNRSIALGIAFLALIGGGYLLAQLFGPLICGQVGYLRGSRKRDQLWGRFLEERGREEAG
;
A
#
# COMPACT_ATOMS: atom_id res chain seq x y z
N MET A 1 9.11 24.43 -3.17
CA MET A 1 9.86 23.20 -2.89
C MET A 1 8.96 22.35 -1.99
N ALA A 2 8.55 21.17 -2.45
CA ALA A 2 7.52 20.41 -1.75
C ALA A 2 8.09 19.75 -0.49
N GLU A 3 7.52 20.05 0.67
CA GLU A 3 7.88 19.44 1.95
C GLU A 3 7.74 17.92 1.88
N ALA A 4 8.74 17.21 2.38
CA ALA A 4 8.69 15.76 2.49
C ALA A 4 7.66 15.38 3.55
N GLN A 5 6.57 14.71 3.14
CA GLN A 5 5.57 14.22 4.09
C GLN A 5 6.10 12.93 4.74
N GLU A 6 6.35 12.98 6.04
CA GLU A 6 6.57 11.79 6.84
C GLU A 6 5.24 11.05 6.99
N VAL A 7 5.19 9.82 6.50
CA VAL A 7 4.02 8.95 6.68
C VAL A 7 4.49 7.65 7.31
N ALA A 8 3.90 7.32 8.46
CA ALA A 8 4.25 6.15 9.28
C ALA A 8 5.74 6.05 9.66
N GLY A 9 6.44 7.18 9.85
CA GLY A 9 7.87 7.17 10.21
C GLY A 9 8.83 7.01 9.03
N TYR A 10 8.35 7.13 7.79
CA TYR A 10 9.19 7.09 6.59
C TYR A 10 9.08 8.35 5.76
N VAL A 11 10.24 8.90 5.45
CA VAL A 11 10.42 10.06 4.57
C VAL A 11 10.91 9.54 3.22
N SER A 12 10.06 9.69 2.19
CA SER A 12 10.41 9.29 0.83
C SER A 12 11.42 10.28 0.23
N PRO A 13 12.50 9.81 -0.44
CA PRO A 13 13.36 10.66 -1.26
C PRO A 13 12.62 11.22 -2.49
N TYR A 14 11.46 10.65 -2.85
CA TYR A 14 10.64 11.04 -4.00
C TYR A 14 9.21 11.43 -3.56
N PRO A 15 9.03 12.56 -2.85
CA PRO A 15 7.73 12.94 -2.28
C PRO A 15 6.64 13.17 -3.34
N TYR A 16 7.01 13.49 -4.58
CA TYR A 16 6.05 13.59 -5.69
C TYR A 16 5.49 12.22 -6.11
N VAL A 17 6.30 11.15 -6.10
CA VAL A 17 5.84 9.78 -6.37
C VAL A 17 4.85 9.36 -5.28
N GLN A 18 5.12 9.74 -4.03
CA GLN A 18 4.23 9.44 -2.92
C GLN A 18 2.85 10.07 -3.07
N ARG A 19 2.78 11.35 -3.45
CA ARG A 19 1.52 12.06 -3.69
C ARG A 19 0.76 11.55 -4.92
N LEU A 20 1.44 10.93 -5.87
CA LEU A 20 0.82 10.37 -7.07
C LEU A 20 0.24 8.97 -6.86
N GLN A 21 0.51 8.33 -5.72
CA GLN A 21 0.11 6.94 -5.48
C GLN A 21 -1.38 6.71 -5.75
N ASP A 22 -2.25 7.50 -5.12
CA ASP A 22 -3.70 7.30 -5.22
C ASP A 22 -4.18 7.44 -6.68
N ARG A 23 -3.61 8.40 -7.42
CA ARG A 23 -3.95 8.62 -8.84
C ARG A 23 -3.46 7.50 -9.74
N MET A 24 -2.30 6.92 -9.43
CA MET A 24 -1.77 5.79 -10.17
C MET A 24 -2.54 4.51 -9.85
N ASP A 25 -3.03 4.36 -8.62
CA ASP A 25 -3.90 3.27 -8.23
C ASP A 25 -5.27 3.37 -8.94
N GLU A 26 -5.84 4.57 -9.08
CA GLU A 26 -7.04 4.80 -9.91
C GLU A 26 -6.83 4.33 -11.37
N ILE A 27 -5.64 4.57 -11.96
CA ILE A 27 -5.29 4.09 -13.30
C ILE A 27 -5.15 2.57 -13.32
N LEU A 28 -4.44 2.00 -12.35
CA LEU A 28 -4.19 0.55 -12.24
C LEU A 28 -5.50 -0.23 -12.07
N ASP A 29 -6.45 0.33 -11.33
CA ASP A 29 -7.77 -0.22 -11.06
C ASP A 29 -8.80 0.09 -12.17
N ARG A 30 -8.35 0.74 -13.26
CA ARG A 30 -9.18 1.12 -14.42
C ARG A 30 -10.35 2.05 -14.08
N GLN A 31 -10.24 2.80 -12.99
CA GLN A 31 -11.22 3.80 -12.59
C GLN A 31 -11.11 5.05 -13.47
N ILE A 32 -9.90 5.35 -13.95
CA ILE A 32 -9.63 6.43 -14.90
C ILE A 32 -8.80 5.94 -16.10
N PRO A 33 -8.95 6.53 -17.29
CA PRO A 33 -8.22 6.11 -18.47
C PRO A 33 -6.73 6.51 -18.40
N ASN A 34 -5.85 5.59 -18.81
CA ASN A 34 -4.41 5.85 -19.01
C ASN A 34 -4.15 6.57 -20.35
N SER A 35 -4.82 7.70 -20.57
CA SER A 35 -4.66 8.52 -21.76
C SER A 35 -4.85 10.00 -21.42
N GLY A 36 -4.00 10.86 -21.98
CA GLY A 36 -4.05 12.31 -21.79
C GLY A 36 -2.65 12.89 -21.66
N ARG A 37 -2.55 14.16 -21.27
CA ARG A 37 -1.25 14.82 -21.13
C ARG A 37 -0.63 14.52 -19.76
N PHE A 38 0.52 13.87 -19.75
CA PHE A 38 1.28 13.58 -18.53
C PHE A 38 2.68 14.20 -18.58
N CYS A 39 3.23 14.52 -17.41
CA CYS A 39 4.62 14.94 -17.26
C CYS A 39 5.58 13.83 -17.73
N GLY A 40 6.55 14.14 -18.59
CA GLY A 40 7.53 13.15 -19.07
C GLY A 40 8.45 12.59 -17.98
N PHE A 41 8.61 13.31 -16.87
CA PHE A 41 9.47 12.89 -15.77
C PHE A 41 8.74 12.04 -14.72
N CYS A 42 7.72 12.61 -14.06
CA CYS A 42 7.01 11.99 -12.93
C CYS A 42 5.67 11.36 -13.29
N TYR A 43 5.20 11.52 -14.53
CA TYR A 43 3.90 11.05 -15.02
C TYR A 43 2.66 11.59 -14.31
N ALA A 44 2.78 12.68 -13.56
CA ALA A 44 1.60 13.42 -13.10
C ALA A 44 0.77 13.90 -14.30
N ARG A 45 -0.56 13.82 -14.21
CA ARG A 45 -1.46 14.40 -15.21
C ARG A 45 -1.32 15.92 -15.20
N LEU A 46 -1.18 16.52 -16.38
CA LEU A 46 -1.01 17.96 -16.58
C LEU A 46 -2.24 18.58 -17.23
N ALA A 47 -2.52 19.85 -16.92
CA ALA A 47 -3.48 20.64 -17.69
C ALA A 47 -2.88 20.98 -19.07
N ARG A 48 -3.68 21.50 -20.02
CA ARG A 48 -3.25 21.67 -21.42
C ARG A 48 -2.12 22.70 -21.59
N ASP A 49 -2.12 23.74 -20.78
CA ASP A 49 -1.25 24.91 -20.81
C ASP A 49 -0.13 24.88 -19.76
N THR A 50 -0.01 23.79 -19.01
CA THR A 50 1.03 23.66 -17.99
C THR A 50 2.40 23.43 -18.64
N GLU A 51 3.31 24.39 -18.50
CA GLU A 51 4.71 24.29 -18.96
C GLU A 51 5.65 23.74 -17.88
N ARG A 52 5.26 23.85 -16.61
CA ARG A 52 6.04 23.34 -15.47
C ARG A 52 5.18 22.44 -14.59
N CYS A 53 5.63 21.22 -14.36
CA CYS A 53 4.86 20.24 -13.59
C CYS A 53 4.70 20.69 -12.12
N PRO A 54 3.47 20.82 -11.60
CA PRO A 54 3.25 21.26 -10.22
C PRO A 54 3.63 20.21 -9.16
N TYR A 55 3.85 18.96 -9.58
CA TYR A 55 4.20 17.86 -8.69
C TYR A 55 5.70 17.73 -8.47
N CYS A 56 6.47 17.62 -9.57
CA CYS A 56 7.93 17.42 -9.52
C CYS A 56 8.75 18.68 -9.83
N GLY A 57 8.12 19.73 -10.39
CA GLY A 57 8.79 20.98 -10.74
C GLY A 57 9.53 20.98 -12.07
N THR A 58 9.58 19.85 -12.78
CA THR A 58 10.23 19.71 -14.10
C THR A 58 9.48 20.49 -15.18
N GLU A 59 10.23 21.15 -16.07
CA GLU A 59 9.68 21.85 -17.23
C GLU A 59 9.40 20.89 -18.38
N THR A 60 8.36 21.17 -19.17
CA THR A 60 7.98 20.34 -20.32
C THR A 60 8.93 20.49 -21.51
N SER A 61 9.78 21.52 -21.49
CA SER A 61 10.91 21.73 -22.40
C SER A 61 12.02 20.70 -22.14
N ASP A 62 12.36 20.45 -20.88
CA ASP A 62 13.40 19.50 -20.48
C ASP A 62 12.93 18.05 -20.68
N PHE A 63 11.71 17.76 -20.24
CA PHE A 63 11.08 16.45 -20.37
C PHE A 63 9.72 16.59 -21.08
N PRO A 64 9.66 16.31 -22.40
CA PRO A 64 8.43 16.38 -23.17
C PRO A 64 7.29 15.60 -22.55
N THR A 65 6.07 16.12 -22.68
CA THR A 65 4.89 15.44 -22.16
C THR A 65 4.61 14.15 -22.90
N VAL A 66 4.10 13.15 -22.18
CA VAL A 66 3.72 11.84 -22.74
C VAL A 66 2.20 11.67 -22.72
N ASP A 67 1.66 10.95 -23.71
CA ASP A 67 0.21 10.75 -23.84
C ASP A 67 -0.34 9.61 -22.97
N ARG A 68 0.55 8.79 -22.42
CA ARG A 68 0.23 7.62 -21.60
C ARG A 68 1.32 7.41 -20.55
N VAL A 69 0.93 6.94 -19.37
CA VAL A 69 1.90 6.50 -18.35
C VAL A 69 2.53 5.19 -18.82
N PRO A 70 3.86 5.08 -18.86
CA PRO A 70 4.55 3.86 -19.27
C PRO A 70 4.26 2.71 -18.29
N ARG A 71 4.34 1.49 -18.79
CA ARG A 71 3.96 0.30 -18.02
C ARG A 71 4.92 0.06 -16.85
N GLU A 72 6.18 0.36 -17.08
CA GLU A 72 7.29 0.26 -16.15
C GLU A 72 7.01 1.12 -14.91
N ALA A 73 6.61 2.38 -15.11
CA ALA A 73 6.21 3.26 -14.02
C ALA A 73 4.99 2.70 -13.26
N LEU A 74 3.94 2.25 -13.96
CA LEU A 74 2.76 1.67 -13.32
C LEU A 74 3.06 0.40 -12.50
N ILE A 75 4.01 -0.43 -12.94
CA ILE A 75 4.46 -1.62 -12.20
C ILE A 75 5.08 -1.21 -10.85
N ILE A 76 5.84 -0.12 -10.80
CA ILE A 76 6.46 0.38 -9.56
C ILE A 76 5.38 0.74 -8.53
N TYR A 77 4.33 1.47 -8.95
CA TYR A 77 3.19 1.80 -8.09
C TYR A 77 2.42 0.56 -7.63
N ARG A 78 2.19 -0.41 -8.55
CA ARG A 78 1.53 -1.67 -8.23
C ARG A 78 2.30 -2.50 -7.20
N GLU A 79 3.63 -2.51 -7.27
CA GLU A 79 4.45 -3.26 -6.33
C GLU A 79 4.39 -2.71 -4.89
N LYS A 80 4.15 -1.40 -4.72
CA LYS A 80 3.82 -0.83 -3.40
C LYS A 80 2.50 -1.41 -2.89
N LYS A 81 1.42 -1.24 -3.65
CA LYS A 81 0.05 -1.69 -3.30
C LYS A 81 0.04 -3.18 -2.93
N ARG A 82 0.64 -4.02 -3.77
CA ARG A 82 0.79 -5.46 -3.52
C ARG A 82 1.56 -5.78 -2.24
N THR A 83 2.56 -4.99 -1.89
CA THR A 83 3.31 -5.17 -0.65
C THR A 83 2.44 -4.85 0.55
N GLU A 84 1.71 -3.73 0.52
CA GLU A 84 0.79 -3.33 1.59
C GLU A 84 -0.31 -4.35 1.81
N GLU A 85 -0.98 -4.78 0.73
CA GLU A 85 -2.03 -5.80 0.76
C GLU A 85 -1.54 -7.11 1.40
N ARG A 86 -0.35 -7.60 1.02
CA ARG A 86 0.22 -8.81 1.61
C ARG A 86 0.43 -8.69 3.11
N TRP A 87 0.87 -7.54 3.60
CA TRP A 87 1.05 -7.30 5.03
C TRP A 87 -0.28 -7.23 5.76
N VAL A 88 -1.25 -6.49 5.23
CA VAL A 88 -2.58 -6.34 5.84
C VAL A 88 -3.32 -7.67 5.88
N TYR A 89 -3.40 -8.38 4.76
CA TYR A 89 -4.06 -9.69 4.70
C TYR A 89 -3.32 -10.75 5.50
N GLY A 90 -1.98 -10.74 5.49
CA GLY A 90 -1.16 -11.63 6.32
C GLY A 90 -1.39 -11.41 7.81
N GLY A 91 -1.46 -10.15 8.25
CA GLY A 91 -1.76 -9.78 9.63
C GLY A 91 -3.17 -10.20 10.05
N ALA A 92 -4.18 -9.94 9.22
CA ALA A 92 -5.55 -10.36 9.48
C ALA A 92 -5.67 -11.89 9.59
N MET A 93 -4.99 -12.63 8.71
CA MET A 93 -4.95 -14.10 8.75
C MET A 93 -4.29 -14.62 10.04
N LEU A 94 -3.19 -13.99 10.48
CA LEU A 94 -2.54 -14.33 11.75
C LEU A 94 -3.48 -14.11 12.95
N GLY A 95 -4.19 -12.98 12.98
CA GLY A 95 -5.18 -12.69 14.02
C GLY A 95 -6.30 -13.72 14.06
N LEU A 96 -6.80 -14.14 12.89
CA LEU A 96 -7.82 -15.18 12.79
C LEU A 96 -7.32 -16.55 13.26
N LEU A 97 -6.08 -16.93 12.89
CA LEU A 97 -5.46 -18.17 13.36
C LEU A 97 -5.29 -18.18 14.88
N PHE A 98 -4.91 -17.06 15.47
CA PHE A 98 -4.81 -16.93 16.92
C PHE A 98 -6.19 -17.09 17.60
N ALA A 99 -7.23 -16.43 17.08
CA ALA A 99 -8.59 -16.55 17.59
C ALA A 99 -9.11 -18.00 17.50
N ALA A 100 -8.83 -18.69 16.38
CA ALA A 100 -9.17 -20.10 16.22
C ALA A 100 -8.42 -20.99 17.24
N GLY A 101 -7.14 -20.73 17.51
CA GLY A 101 -6.38 -21.44 18.54
C GLY A 101 -6.97 -21.26 19.94
N VAL A 102 -7.34 -20.02 20.30
CA VAL A 102 -8.01 -19.73 21.58
C VAL A 102 -9.34 -20.45 21.68
N PHE A 103 -10.14 -20.45 20.60
CA PHE A 103 -11.40 -21.19 20.56
C PHE A 103 -11.20 -22.68 20.82
N VAL A 104 -10.25 -23.32 20.15
CA VAL A 104 -9.95 -24.75 20.35
C VAL A 104 -9.51 -25.02 21.79
N ALA A 105 -8.66 -24.16 22.36
CA ALA A 105 -8.24 -24.29 23.75
C ALA A 105 -9.42 -24.19 24.73
N LEU A 106 -10.33 -23.24 24.52
CA LEU A 106 -11.55 -23.11 25.34
C LEU A 106 -12.50 -24.29 25.18
N VAL A 107 -12.61 -24.88 23.99
CA VAL A 107 -13.46 -26.06 23.78
C VAL A 107 -12.89 -27.30 24.47
N VAL A 108 -11.56 -27.48 24.44
CA VAL A 108 -10.89 -28.64 25.02
C VAL A 108 -10.79 -28.55 26.54
N TYR A 109 -10.44 -27.38 27.08
CA TYR A 109 -10.13 -27.19 28.50
C TYR A 109 -11.19 -26.36 29.26
N GLY A 110 -12.10 -25.68 28.56
CA GLY A 110 -13.07 -24.77 29.18
C GLY A 110 -14.14 -25.46 30.01
N THR A 111 -14.39 -26.75 29.78
CA THR A 111 -15.32 -27.53 30.61
C THR A 111 -14.84 -27.65 32.05
N ASP A 112 -13.53 -27.76 32.26
CA ASP A 112 -12.92 -27.89 33.58
C ASP A 112 -12.92 -26.57 34.35
N LEU A 113 -13.02 -25.44 33.63
CA LEU A 113 -13.05 -24.09 34.19
C LEU A 113 -14.45 -23.65 34.65
N VAL A 114 -15.50 -24.02 33.90
CA VAL A 114 -16.85 -23.47 34.09
C VAL A 114 -17.83 -24.49 34.71
N GLY A 115 -17.47 -25.78 34.75
CA GLY A 115 -18.30 -26.84 35.32
C GLY A 115 -19.58 -27.16 34.54
N ASN A 116 -19.91 -26.39 33.50
CA ASN A 116 -21.03 -26.62 32.60
C ASN A 116 -20.58 -26.50 31.13
N ARG A 117 -20.70 -27.61 30.40
CA ARG A 117 -20.24 -27.73 29.01
C ARG A 117 -20.95 -26.78 28.04
N SER A 118 -22.25 -26.52 28.24
CA SER A 118 -23.01 -25.64 27.35
C SER A 118 -22.60 -24.17 27.52
N ILE A 119 -22.34 -23.74 28.76
CA ILE A 119 -21.87 -22.38 29.04
C ILE A 119 -20.45 -22.18 28.51
N ALA A 120 -19.56 -23.15 28.72
CA ALA A 120 -18.20 -23.12 28.17
C ALA A 120 -18.20 -23.00 26.63
N LEU A 121 -19.06 -23.76 25.96
CA LEU A 121 -19.21 -23.68 24.50
C LEU A 121 -19.73 -22.31 24.05
N GLY A 122 -20.72 -21.74 24.75
CA GLY A 122 -21.24 -20.41 24.46
C GLY A 122 -20.17 -19.32 24.59
N ILE A 123 -19.35 -19.38 25.64
CA ILE A 123 -18.21 -18.46 25.84
C ILE A 123 -17.17 -18.63 24.72
N ALA A 124 -16.85 -19.87 24.33
CA ALA A 124 -15.92 -20.13 23.24
C ALA A 124 -16.41 -19.52 21.92
N PHE A 125 -17.68 -19.69 21.56
CA PHE A 125 -18.26 -19.08 20.36
C PHE A 125 -18.21 -17.55 20.39
N LEU A 126 -18.58 -16.93 21.52
CA LEU A 126 -18.48 -15.49 21.68
C LEU A 126 -17.04 -15.00 21.56
N ALA A 127 -16.08 -15.73 22.14
CA ALA A 127 -14.66 -15.42 22.03
C ALA A 127 -14.14 -15.56 20.59
N LEU A 128 -14.62 -16.56 19.83
CA LEU A 128 -14.24 -16.72 18.43
C LEU A 128 -14.77 -15.59 17.56
N ILE A 129 -16.05 -15.24 17.70
CA ILE A 129 -16.69 -14.20 16.87
C ILE A 129 -16.13 -12.82 17.25
N GLY A 130 -16.19 -12.46 18.54
CA GLY A 130 -15.74 -11.16 19.02
C GLY A 130 -14.23 -11.02 18.95
N GLY A 131 -13.49 -12.02 19.45
CA GLY A 131 -12.04 -12.03 19.42
C GLY A 131 -11.48 -12.12 18.00
N GLY A 132 -12.07 -12.95 17.13
CA GLY A 132 -11.67 -13.05 15.73
C GLY A 132 -11.79 -11.73 14.99
N TYR A 133 -12.93 -11.04 15.13
CA TYR A 133 -13.14 -9.72 14.53
C TYR A 133 -12.14 -8.68 15.06
N LEU A 134 -12.01 -8.57 16.39
CA LEU A 134 -11.13 -7.58 17.02
C LEU A 134 -9.65 -7.83 16.68
N LEU A 135 -9.20 -9.10 16.73
CA LEU A 135 -7.83 -9.47 16.44
C LEU A 135 -7.50 -9.30 14.96
N ALA A 136 -8.42 -9.64 14.04
CA ALA A 136 -8.21 -9.40 12.61
C ALA A 136 -8.06 -7.91 12.31
N GLN A 137 -8.89 -7.05 12.93
CA GLN A 137 -8.83 -5.60 12.77
C GLN A 137 -7.58 -4.97 13.43
N LEU A 138 -7.13 -5.54 14.55
CA LEU A 138 -5.92 -5.10 15.23
C LEU A 138 -4.65 -5.49 14.46
N PHE A 139 -4.52 -6.76 14.09
CA PHE A 139 -3.32 -7.24 13.42
C PHE A 139 -3.25 -6.80 11.96
N GLY A 140 -4.37 -6.79 11.23
CA GLY A 140 -4.37 -6.41 9.82
C GLY A 140 -4.10 -4.92 9.60
N PRO A 141 -5.10 -4.04 9.69
CA PRO A 141 -4.93 -2.60 9.46
C PRO A 141 -4.00 -1.88 10.44
N LEU A 142 -4.17 -2.09 11.76
CA LEU A 142 -3.51 -1.23 12.76
C LEU A 142 -2.01 -1.51 12.89
N ILE A 143 -1.62 -2.78 13.01
CA ILE A 143 -0.21 -3.17 13.20
C ILE A 143 0.46 -3.44 11.86
N CYS A 144 -0.03 -4.43 11.11
CA CYS A 144 0.62 -4.84 9.87
C CYS A 144 0.45 -3.83 8.74
N GLY A 145 -0.60 -3.00 8.75
CA GLY A 145 -0.79 -1.92 7.78
C GLY A 145 0.33 -0.89 7.82
N GLN A 146 0.76 -0.47 9.01
CA GLN A 146 1.88 0.48 9.16
C GLN A 146 3.21 -0.12 8.65
N VAL A 147 3.48 -1.38 9.01
CA VAL A 147 4.67 -2.11 8.52
C VAL A 147 4.62 -2.30 7.01
N GLY A 148 3.44 -2.62 6.48
CA GLY A 148 3.17 -2.76 5.06
C GLY A 148 3.45 -1.47 4.31
N TYR A 149 2.97 -0.35 4.83
CA TYR A 149 3.20 0.98 4.26
C TYR A 149 4.68 1.35 4.19
N LEU A 150 5.39 1.15 5.30
CA LEU A 150 6.82 1.39 5.42
C LEU A 150 7.62 0.58 4.39
N ARG A 151 7.36 -0.74 4.33
CA ARG A 151 8.06 -1.63 3.40
C ARG A 151 7.66 -1.38 1.95
N GLY A 152 6.38 -1.11 1.69
CA GLY A 152 5.87 -0.78 0.36
C GLY A 152 6.52 0.49 -0.18
N SER A 153 6.55 1.56 0.62
CA SER A 153 7.11 2.85 0.22
C SER A 153 8.61 2.75 -0.06
N ARG A 154 9.37 2.08 0.81
CA ARG A 154 10.80 1.80 0.57
C ARG A 154 11.05 1.05 -0.72
N LYS A 155 10.28 0.00 -0.97
CA LYS A 155 10.41 -0.82 -2.18
C LYS A 155 10.07 -0.01 -3.44
N ARG A 156 9.01 0.79 -3.40
CA ARG A 156 8.64 1.69 -4.49
C ARG A 156 9.77 2.66 -4.80
N ASP A 157 10.33 3.30 -3.79
CA ASP A 157 11.35 4.32 -3.98
C ASP A 157 12.67 3.72 -4.50
N GLN A 158 13.02 2.51 -4.06
CA GLN A 158 14.14 1.75 -4.64
C GLN A 158 13.93 1.43 -6.12
N LEU A 159 12.73 0.95 -6.49
CA LEU A 159 12.41 0.63 -7.89
C LEU A 159 12.34 1.90 -8.74
N TRP A 160 11.82 2.99 -8.19
CA TRP A 160 11.78 4.29 -8.85
C TRP A 160 13.17 4.85 -9.12
N GLY A 161 14.08 4.76 -8.14
CA GLY A 161 15.48 5.16 -8.31
C GLY A 161 16.16 4.38 -9.45
N ARG A 162 16.03 3.05 -9.48
CA ARG A 162 16.55 2.22 -10.57
C ARG A 162 15.99 2.61 -11.93
N PHE A 163 14.69 2.86 -11.98
CA PHE A 163 14.02 3.26 -13.22
C PHE A 163 14.48 4.64 -13.73
N LEU A 164 14.82 5.58 -12.83
CA LEU A 164 15.45 6.84 -13.21
C LEU A 164 16.88 6.64 -13.72
N GLU A 165 17.66 5.77 -13.08
CA GLU A 165 19.02 5.43 -13.51
C GLU A 165 19.04 4.77 -14.90
N GLU A 166 18.12 3.85 -15.17
CA GLU A 166 17.98 3.18 -16.46
C GLU A 166 17.63 4.17 -17.56
N ARG A 167 16.66 5.06 -17.32
CA ARG A 167 16.26 6.11 -18.26
C ARG A 167 17.41 7.08 -18.57
N GLY A 168 18.15 7.50 -17.55
CA GLY A 168 19.30 8.38 -17.73
C GLY A 168 20.44 7.74 -18.53
N ARG A 169 20.56 6.39 -18.53
CA ARG A 169 21.53 5.67 -19.38
C ARG A 169 21.09 5.62 -20.84
N GLU A 170 19.79 5.42 -21.09
CA GLU A 170 19.23 5.40 -22.44
C GLU A 170 19.34 6.77 -23.14
N GLU A 171 19.25 7.86 -22.39
CA GLU A 171 19.40 9.22 -22.92
C GLU A 171 20.87 9.61 -23.20
N ALA A 172 21.84 8.90 -22.61
CA ALA A 172 23.27 9.20 -22.72
C ALA A 172 24.04 8.36 -23.77
N GLY A 173 23.41 7.33 -24.33
CA GLY A 173 23.98 6.43 -25.35
C GLY A 173 23.47 6.72 -26.75
#